data_AF-A0A829Q1V0-F1
#
_entry.id   AF-A0A829Q1V0-F1
#
_cell.length_a   1.000
_cell.length_b   1.000
_cell.length_c   1.000
_cell.angle_alpha   90.00
_cell.angle_beta   90.00
_cell.angle_gamma   90.00
#
_symmetry.space_group_name_H-M   'P 1'
#
loop_
_entity.id
_entity.type
_entity.pdbx_description
1 polymer ?
#
loop_
_entity_poly.entity_id
_entity_poly.type
_entity_poly.pdbx_seq_one_letter_code
_entity_poly.pdbx_strand_id
1 'polypeptide(L)'
;MFVQDPRWRQFVADHAPRYEETVFLPALVPAPSAFTERIAAAVTSATTSGAKGLRLRGFRGSEFDFKLTERLSRTPPTDGQSLTEWLSGAADGRRACVAINDVSSWDLCLAALAQSMVRSLVPDRDLVSGADIYTFIADVEWTPFGIHKDDEPSLIFHLGPGLKELWVWPAGGIGQDQLFENPSLGRVSFDFDRLLPGARRYTLRPGDFVCIPQGRYHLFRNAGPSVFLGVTLFPPDVRKSFSGLLLDHFGARLDAADEPRSFDDVRRLVVDTLHDPGALAALSETIDVAAAKQRTAGYLRAPKTAALRIGAPPADAPLVWAYAGVVECVAGADRTHLVARGREIVFGGAVNLDELLALDGEFTLNDLDAVLAPQLDDEDRRRHVVNALWRLGALSLGRAPSSALPTTRAACAASA
;
A
#
# COMPACT_ATOMS: atom_id res chain seq x y z
N MET A 1 -13.73 13.07 1.56
CA MET A 1 -13.03 11.80 1.88
C MET A 1 -13.18 11.57 3.38
N PHE A 2 -13.37 10.33 3.85
CA PHE A 2 -13.68 10.05 5.26
C PHE A 2 -12.57 10.49 6.23
N VAL A 3 -11.33 10.66 5.76
CA VAL A 3 -10.20 11.17 6.57
C VAL A 3 -10.42 12.59 7.13
N GLN A 4 -11.40 13.32 6.58
CA GLN A 4 -11.81 14.64 7.08
C GLN A 4 -12.98 14.55 8.07
N ASP A 5 -13.54 13.36 8.32
CA ASP A 5 -14.61 13.14 9.30
C ASP A 5 -14.06 13.42 10.71
N PRO A 6 -14.74 14.25 11.53
CA PRO A 6 -14.30 14.54 12.89
C PRO A 6 -14.11 13.29 13.75
N ARG A 7 -14.92 12.25 13.55
CA ARG A 7 -14.82 10.98 14.29
C ARG A 7 -13.53 10.24 13.94
N TRP A 8 -13.10 10.30 12.68
CA TRP A 8 -11.81 9.74 12.25
C TRP A 8 -10.65 10.47 12.90
N ARG A 9 -10.67 11.80 12.84
CA ARG A 9 -9.61 12.62 13.44
C ARG A 9 -9.51 12.42 14.95
N GLN A 10 -10.64 12.33 15.64
CA GLN A 10 -10.69 12.03 17.06
C GLN A 10 -10.12 10.63 17.35
N PHE A 11 -10.53 9.60 16.60
CA PHE A 11 -9.96 8.26 16.72
C PHE A 11 -8.43 8.26 16.55
N VAL A 12 -7.91 8.95 15.53
CA VAL A 12 -6.46 9.04 15.32
C VAL A 12 -5.79 9.76 16.49
N ALA A 13 -6.33 10.91 16.93
CA ALA A 13 -5.76 11.68 18.03
C ALA A 13 -5.70 10.88 19.35
N ASP A 14 -6.71 10.05 19.61
CA ASP A 14 -6.82 9.30 20.85
C ASP A 14 -5.99 8.00 20.85
N HIS A 15 -5.77 7.40 19.69
CA HIS A 15 -5.24 6.03 19.60
C HIS A 15 -3.92 5.90 18.83
N ALA A 16 -3.54 6.86 18.00
CA ALA A 16 -2.25 6.80 17.31
C ALA A 16 -1.07 6.95 18.29
N PRO A 17 0.10 6.37 17.99
CA PRO A 17 0.40 5.51 16.85
C PRO A 17 0.18 4.00 17.15
N ARG A 18 -0.33 3.64 18.34
CA ARG A 18 -0.29 2.24 18.83
C ARG A 18 -1.59 1.48 18.66
N TYR A 19 -2.73 2.17 18.66
CA TYR A 19 -4.05 1.59 18.47
C TYR A 19 -4.37 0.44 19.43
N GLU A 20 -4.19 0.68 20.72
CA GLU A 20 -4.26 -0.35 21.78
C GLU A 20 -5.72 -0.76 22.15
N GLU A 21 -6.72 -0.05 21.62
CA GLU A 21 -8.14 -0.27 21.93
C GLU A 21 -9.00 -0.63 20.71
N THR A 22 -10.02 -1.48 20.94
CA THR A 22 -10.99 -1.83 19.90
C THR A 22 -11.97 -0.69 19.70
N VAL A 23 -11.86 0.00 18.57
CA VAL A 23 -12.73 1.12 18.21
C VAL A 23 -13.61 0.74 17.03
N PHE A 24 -14.89 1.07 17.11
CA PHE A 24 -15.86 0.84 16.05
C PHE A 24 -16.51 2.16 15.65
N LEU A 25 -16.38 2.54 14.38
CA LEU A 25 -16.95 3.76 13.81
C LEU A 25 -18.00 3.39 12.75
N PRO A 26 -19.30 3.46 13.08
CA PRO A 26 -20.35 3.12 12.12
C PRO A 26 -20.47 4.17 11.02
N ALA A 27 -20.77 3.75 9.80
CA ALA A 27 -20.99 4.60 8.62
C ALA A 27 -19.89 5.67 8.46
N LEU A 28 -18.63 5.26 8.59
CA LEU A 28 -17.48 6.14 8.41
C LEU A 28 -17.24 6.41 6.92
N VAL A 29 -17.38 5.38 6.08
CA VAL A 29 -17.20 5.48 4.62
C VAL A 29 -18.58 5.61 3.96
N PRO A 30 -18.96 6.80 3.46
CA PRO A 30 -20.30 7.04 2.93
C PRO A 30 -20.56 6.37 1.57
N ALA A 31 -19.51 6.09 0.80
CA ALA A 31 -19.62 5.43 -0.51
C ALA A 31 -18.66 4.23 -0.61
N PRO A 32 -18.98 3.09 0.04
CA PRO A 32 -18.10 1.92 0.04
C PRO A 32 -17.87 1.35 -1.37
N SER A 33 -18.85 1.49 -2.27
CA SER A 33 -18.76 1.05 -3.67
C SER A 33 -17.59 1.68 -4.41
N ALA A 34 -17.28 2.96 -4.13
CA ALA A 34 -16.15 3.66 -4.75
C ALA A 34 -14.80 3.01 -4.38
N PHE A 35 -14.70 2.39 -3.20
CA PHE A 35 -13.50 1.63 -2.81
C PHE A 35 -13.46 0.29 -3.55
N THR A 36 -14.58 -0.44 -3.60
CA THR A 36 -14.63 -1.74 -4.30
C THR A 36 -14.38 -1.59 -5.80
N GLU A 37 -14.81 -0.50 -6.43
CA GLU A 37 -14.50 -0.19 -7.83
C GLU A 37 -12.99 -0.01 -8.06
N ARG A 38 -12.29 0.66 -7.14
CA ARG A 38 -10.84 0.86 -7.21
C ARG A 38 -10.07 -0.43 -6.94
N ILE A 39 -10.56 -1.26 -6.01
CA ILE A 39 -10.01 -2.60 -5.78
C ILE A 39 -10.22 -3.47 -7.03
N ALA A 40 -11.40 -3.42 -7.66
CA ALA A 40 -11.65 -4.13 -8.91
C ALA A 40 -10.69 -3.69 -10.03
N ALA A 41 -10.50 -2.38 -10.22
CA ALA A 41 -9.53 -1.85 -11.18
C ALA A 41 -8.10 -2.36 -10.92
N ALA A 42 -7.67 -2.37 -9.66
CA ALA A 42 -6.38 -2.92 -9.26
C ALA A 42 -6.25 -4.42 -9.57
N VAL A 43 -7.28 -5.20 -9.25
CA VAL A 43 -7.31 -6.65 -9.56
C VAL A 43 -7.28 -6.88 -11.07
N THR A 44 -8.04 -6.12 -11.86
CA THR A 44 -8.04 -6.20 -13.32
C THR A 44 -6.66 -5.86 -13.90
N SER A 45 -6.02 -4.77 -13.46
CA SER A 45 -4.65 -4.42 -13.88
C SER A 45 -3.65 -5.55 -13.57
N ALA A 46 -3.71 -6.10 -12.35
CA ALA A 46 -2.82 -7.17 -11.93
C ALA A 46 -2.98 -8.44 -12.75
N THR A 47 -4.22 -8.91 -12.90
CA THR A 47 -4.53 -10.17 -13.59
C THR A 47 -4.32 -10.08 -15.11
N THR A 48 -4.62 -8.93 -15.73
CA THR A 48 -4.42 -8.71 -17.17
C THR A 48 -2.93 -8.66 -17.55
N SER A 49 -2.06 -8.20 -16.63
CA SER A 49 -0.60 -8.18 -16.83
C SER A 49 0.10 -9.51 -16.49
N GLY A 50 -0.67 -10.60 -16.37
CA GLY A 50 -0.15 -11.93 -16.06
C GLY A 50 0.16 -12.14 -14.56
N ALA A 51 -0.31 -11.26 -13.69
CA ALA A 51 -0.24 -11.34 -12.22
C ALA A 51 1.16 -11.56 -11.63
N LYS A 52 2.23 -11.27 -12.39
CA LYS A 52 3.60 -11.43 -11.90
C LYS A 52 3.84 -10.48 -10.71
N GLY A 53 3.98 -11.06 -9.52
CA GLY A 53 4.18 -10.32 -8.28
C GLY A 53 2.90 -9.87 -7.57
N LEU A 54 1.71 -10.30 -8.03
CA LEU A 54 0.46 -10.14 -7.28
C LEU A 54 0.49 -11.10 -6.09
N ARG A 55 0.32 -10.56 -4.87
CA ARG A 55 0.29 -11.35 -3.63
C ARG A 55 -1.14 -11.78 -3.34
N LEU A 56 -1.59 -12.84 -4.01
CA LEU A 56 -2.94 -13.38 -3.92
C LEU A 56 -2.92 -14.78 -3.29
N ARG A 57 -3.86 -15.03 -2.37
CA ARG A 57 -4.04 -16.33 -1.71
C ARG A 57 -5.52 -16.71 -1.68
N GLY A 58 -5.88 -17.78 -2.37
CA GLY A 58 -7.22 -18.36 -2.38
C GLY A 58 -7.40 -19.43 -1.31
N PHE A 59 -8.59 -19.52 -0.74
CA PHE A 59 -8.94 -20.42 0.34
C PHE A 59 -10.30 -21.08 0.10
N ARG A 60 -10.43 -22.34 0.51
CA ARG A 60 -11.71 -23.07 0.64
C ARG A 60 -11.82 -23.62 2.05
N GLY A 61 -12.89 -23.26 2.76
CA GLY A 61 -12.95 -23.53 4.19
C GLY A 61 -11.77 -22.86 4.90
N SER A 62 -10.98 -23.64 5.63
CA SER A 62 -9.79 -23.19 6.36
C SER A 62 -8.47 -23.56 5.66
N GLU A 63 -8.54 -24.04 4.42
CA GLU A 63 -7.38 -24.55 3.69
C GLU A 63 -6.99 -23.63 2.53
N PHE A 64 -5.68 -23.57 2.27
CA PHE A 64 -5.13 -22.87 1.11
C PHE A 64 -5.41 -23.66 -0.18
N ASP A 65 -5.97 -23.00 -1.19
CA ASP A 65 -6.31 -23.60 -2.48
C ASP A 65 -5.41 -23.03 -3.58
N PHE A 66 -4.39 -23.80 -3.96
CA PHE A 66 -3.46 -23.48 -5.04
C PHE A 66 -4.18 -23.31 -6.38
N LYS A 67 -5.18 -24.14 -6.69
CA LYS A 67 -5.88 -24.11 -7.99
C LYS A 67 -6.76 -22.87 -8.11
N LEU A 68 -7.46 -22.52 -7.03
CA LEU A 68 -8.23 -21.28 -6.96
C LEU A 68 -7.32 -20.06 -7.07
N THR A 69 -6.20 -20.06 -6.33
CA THR A 69 -5.18 -18.99 -6.38
C THR A 69 -4.68 -18.77 -7.81
N GLU A 70 -4.27 -19.85 -8.48
CA GLU A 70 -3.80 -19.80 -9.87
C GLU A 70 -4.88 -19.27 -10.81
N ARG A 71 -6.12 -19.76 -10.69
CA ARG A 71 -7.22 -19.31 -11.55
C ARG A 71 -7.54 -17.83 -11.37
N LEU A 72 -7.67 -17.37 -10.12
CA LEU A 72 -7.90 -15.96 -9.80
C LEU A 72 -6.76 -15.09 -10.33
N SER A 73 -5.52 -15.55 -10.30
CA SER A 73 -4.38 -14.78 -10.83
C SER A 73 -4.40 -14.62 -12.35
N ARG A 74 -5.12 -15.48 -13.09
CA ARG A 74 -5.13 -15.50 -14.56
C ARG A 74 -6.44 -15.03 -15.18
N THR A 75 -7.48 -14.85 -14.38
CA THR A 75 -8.80 -14.46 -14.86
C THR A 75 -9.17 -13.10 -14.29
N PRO A 76 -9.12 -12.01 -15.08
CA PRO A 76 -9.57 -10.70 -14.61
C PRO A 76 -11.09 -10.67 -14.34
N PRO A 77 -11.57 -9.81 -13.43
CA PRO A 77 -12.97 -9.44 -13.39
C PRO A 77 -13.40 -8.86 -14.74
N THR A 78 -14.58 -9.25 -15.24
CA THR A 78 -15.15 -8.67 -16.46
C THR A 78 -15.75 -7.29 -16.18
N ASP A 79 -15.97 -6.49 -17.23
CA ASP A 79 -16.57 -5.16 -17.09
C ASP A 79 -17.92 -5.21 -16.36
N GLY A 80 -18.03 -4.40 -15.30
CA GLY A 80 -19.23 -4.32 -14.46
C GLY A 80 -19.43 -5.49 -13.49
N GLN A 81 -18.59 -6.52 -13.52
CA GLN A 81 -18.64 -7.64 -12.57
C GLN A 81 -18.16 -7.19 -11.20
N SER A 82 -18.91 -7.52 -10.15
CA SER A 82 -18.47 -7.31 -8.78
C SER A 82 -17.33 -8.27 -8.40
N LEU A 83 -16.49 -7.85 -7.44
CA LEU A 83 -15.41 -8.70 -6.91
C LEU A 83 -15.94 -10.03 -6.32
N THR A 84 -17.12 -10.00 -5.71
CA THR A 84 -17.76 -11.21 -5.16
C THR A 84 -18.26 -12.16 -6.25
N GLU A 85 -18.77 -11.65 -7.36
CA GLU A 85 -19.13 -12.47 -8.53
C GLU A 85 -17.89 -13.04 -9.22
N TRP A 86 -16.83 -12.24 -9.33
CA TRP A 86 -15.53 -12.69 -9.84
C TRP A 86 -14.97 -13.86 -9.04
N LEU A 87 -14.96 -13.75 -7.70
CA LEU A 87 -14.55 -14.84 -6.82
C LEU A 87 -15.43 -16.08 -7.00
N SER A 88 -16.75 -15.90 -6.99
CA SER A 88 -17.71 -17.01 -7.13
C SER A 88 -17.53 -17.75 -8.46
N GLY A 89 -17.36 -17.02 -9.57
CA GLY A 89 -17.09 -17.58 -10.89
C GLY A 89 -15.78 -18.39 -10.92
N ALA A 90 -14.70 -17.85 -10.35
CA ALA A 90 -13.43 -18.56 -10.24
C ALA A 90 -13.53 -19.80 -9.33
N ALA A 91 -14.39 -19.77 -8.31
CA ALA A 91 -14.56 -20.85 -7.36
C ALA A 91 -15.52 -21.98 -7.82
N ASP A 92 -16.07 -21.89 -9.03
CA ASP A 92 -17.14 -22.76 -9.56
C ASP A 92 -18.43 -22.68 -8.72
N GLY A 93 -18.79 -21.50 -8.24
CA GLY A 93 -19.97 -21.26 -7.40
C GLY A 93 -19.88 -21.82 -5.99
N ARG A 94 -18.75 -22.43 -5.63
CA ARG A 94 -18.50 -22.94 -4.28
C ARG A 94 -17.95 -21.83 -3.39
N ARG A 95 -18.35 -21.85 -2.12
CA ARG A 95 -17.88 -20.92 -1.08
C ARG A 95 -16.35 -20.86 -1.03
N ALA A 96 -15.81 -19.66 -1.13
CA ALA A 96 -14.37 -19.42 -1.15
C ALA A 96 -14.02 -18.05 -0.58
N CYS A 97 -12.74 -17.86 -0.28
CA CYS A 97 -12.19 -16.58 0.14
C CYS A 97 -10.90 -16.31 -0.62
N VAL A 98 -10.62 -15.05 -0.92
CA VAL A 98 -9.32 -14.63 -1.44
C VAL A 98 -8.81 -13.45 -0.62
N ALA A 99 -7.53 -13.55 -0.24
CA ALA A 99 -6.75 -12.47 0.35
C ALA A 99 -5.81 -11.89 -0.71
N ILE A 100 -5.79 -10.57 -0.86
CA ILE A 100 -4.88 -9.87 -1.77
C ILE A 100 -4.15 -8.80 -0.99
N ASN A 101 -2.83 -8.96 -0.86
CA ASN A 101 -1.93 -7.97 -0.28
C ASN A 101 -1.40 -7.04 -1.38
N ASP A 102 -0.86 -5.88 -1.03
CA ASP A 102 -0.28 -4.92 -1.99
C ASP A 102 -1.27 -4.36 -3.02
N VAL A 103 -2.58 -4.42 -2.75
CA VAL A 103 -3.59 -4.21 -3.80
C VAL A 103 -3.55 -2.78 -4.34
N SER A 104 -3.17 -1.81 -3.51
CA SER A 104 -3.02 -0.41 -3.93
C SER A 104 -1.90 -0.18 -4.95
N SER A 105 -0.90 -1.06 -5.03
CA SER A 105 0.21 -0.91 -5.99
C SER A 105 -0.22 -1.13 -7.45
N TRP A 106 -1.41 -1.67 -7.68
CA TRP A 106 -1.94 -2.02 -9.00
C TRP A 106 -2.93 -1.01 -9.59
N ASP A 107 -3.28 0.05 -8.86
CA ASP A 107 -4.10 1.16 -9.37
C ASP A 107 -3.65 2.49 -8.78
N LEU A 108 -3.32 3.48 -9.64
CA LEU A 108 -2.79 4.77 -9.20
C LEU A 108 -3.77 5.57 -8.35
N CYS A 109 -5.08 5.41 -8.59
CA CYS A 109 -6.13 6.10 -7.84
C CYS A 109 -6.32 5.45 -6.46
N LEU A 110 -6.30 4.12 -6.37
CA LEU A 110 -6.31 3.40 -5.10
C LEU A 110 -5.06 3.73 -4.28
N ALA A 111 -3.88 3.81 -4.91
CA ALA A 111 -2.66 4.24 -4.26
C ALA A 111 -2.77 5.66 -3.67
N ALA A 112 -3.35 6.61 -4.40
CA ALA A 112 -3.55 7.98 -3.89
C ALA A 112 -4.54 8.01 -2.71
N LEU A 113 -5.65 7.27 -2.81
CA LEU A 113 -6.62 7.12 -1.73
C LEU A 113 -5.97 6.50 -0.48
N ALA A 114 -5.24 5.41 -0.68
CA ALA A 114 -4.53 4.69 0.35
C ALA A 114 -3.46 5.54 1.04
N GLN A 115 -2.71 6.34 0.27
CA GLN A 115 -1.73 7.27 0.84
C GLN A 115 -2.40 8.25 1.80
N SER A 116 -3.57 8.80 1.42
CA SER A 116 -4.28 9.74 2.28
C SER A 116 -4.75 9.07 3.57
N MET A 117 -5.19 7.81 3.47
CA MET A 117 -5.58 7.00 4.63
C MET A 117 -4.38 6.74 5.55
N VAL A 118 -3.28 6.20 5.01
CA VAL A 118 -2.07 5.84 5.77
C VAL A 118 -1.47 7.07 6.45
N ARG A 119 -1.29 8.18 5.72
CA ARG A 119 -0.77 9.42 6.32
C ARG A 119 -1.68 9.97 7.41
N SER A 120 -3.01 9.82 7.27
CA SER A 120 -3.93 10.27 8.31
C SER A 120 -3.87 9.41 9.58
N LEU A 121 -3.41 8.15 9.49
CA LEU A 121 -3.27 7.27 10.66
C LEU A 121 -2.06 7.66 11.50
N VAL A 122 -0.95 8.01 10.86
CA VAL A 122 0.31 8.33 11.54
C VAL A 122 0.74 9.77 11.27
N PRO A 123 -0.02 10.77 11.81
CA PRO A 123 0.39 12.15 11.67
C PRO A 123 1.78 12.34 12.28
N ASP A 124 2.61 13.12 11.59
CA ASP A 124 3.93 13.57 12.06
C ASP A 124 4.98 12.47 12.28
N ARG A 125 4.83 11.29 11.66
CA ARG A 125 5.81 10.21 11.76
C ARG A 125 6.05 9.47 10.45
N ASP A 126 7.31 9.16 10.17
CA ASP A 126 7.71 8.25 9.10
C ASP A 126 7.43 6.79 9.48
N LEU A 127 6.82 6.03 8.56
CA LEU A 127 6.68 4.58 8.65
C LEU A 127 7.89 3.92 8.00
N VAL A 128 8.98 3.80 8.75
CA VAL A 128 10.26 3.24 8.27
C VAL A 128 10.10 1.81 7.71
N SER A 129 9.18 1.03 8.27
CA SER A 129 8.86 -0.33 7.80
C SER A 129 7.68 -0.37 6.83
N GLY A 130 7.07 0.77 6.52
CA GLY A 130 5.98 0.93 5.57
C GLY A 130 4.59 0.54 6.12
N ALA A 131 3.64 0.46 5.20
CA ALA A 131 2.28 -0.01 5.39
C ALA A 131 1.86 -0.90 4.20
N ASP A 132 0.78 -1.67 4.38
CA ASP A 132 0.13 -2.42 3.31
C ASP A 132 -1.36 -2.08 3.24
N ILE A 133 -1.87 -2.00 2.01
CA ILE A 133 -3.30 -2.08 1.77
C ILE A 133 -3.59 -3.47 1.27
N TYR A 134 -4.47 -4.15 1.99
CA TYR A 134 -4.91 -5.49 1.64
C TYR A 134 -6.42 -5.53 1.54
N THR A 135 -6.91 -6.54 0.84
CA THR A 135 -8.34 -6.78 0.72
C THR A 135 -8.63 -8.26 0.89
N PHE A 136 -9.80 -8.53 1.45
CA PHE A 136 -10.39 -9.86 1.47
C PHE A 136 -11.72 -9.79 0.76
N ILE A 137 -11.89 -10.72 -0.18
CA ILE A 137 -13.17 -10.97 -0.84
C ILE A 137 -13.59 -12.36 -0.38
N ALA A 138 -14.77 -12.47 0.23
CA ALA A 138 -15.18 -13.66 0.94
C ALA A 138 -16.63 -14.00 0.66
N ASP A 139 -16.86 -15.26 0.28
CA ASP A 139 -18.16 -15.94 0.28
C ASP A 139 -18.07 -17.21 1.14
N VAL A 140 -17.38 -17.11 2.27
CA VAL A 140 -17.28 -18.17 3.30
C VAL A 140 -17.93 -17.68 4.57
N GLU A 141 -18.52 -18.60 5.34
CA GLU A 141 -19.17 -18.22 6.60
C GLU A 141 -18.15 -17.72 7.62
N TRP A 142 -17.06 -18.45 7.87
CA TRP A 142 -16.02 -18.05 8.83
C TRP A 142 -14.74 -17.67 8.09
N THR A 143 -13.94 -16.77 8.67
CA THR A 143 -12.60 -16.51 8.15
C THR A 143 -11.75 -17.79 8.14
N PRO A 144 -10.97 -18.03 7.07
CA PRO A 144 -10.20 -19.27 6.91
C PRO A 144 -9.13 -19.47 7.99
N PHE A 145 -8.81 -18.42 8.74
CA PHE A 145 -7.75 -18.42 9.76
C PHE A 145 -8.23 -18.82 11.16
N GLY A 146 -9.54 -19.02 11.36
CA GLY A 146 -10.11 -19.28 12.68
C GLY A 146 -9.93 -18.09 13.63
N ILE A 147 -9.92 -18.38 14.94
CA ILE A 147 -9.62 -17.40 15.98
C ILE A 147 -8.10 -17.21 16.00
N HIS A 148 -7.64 -16.01 15.64
CA HIS A 148 -6.22 -15.68 15.51
C HIS A 148 -5.96 -14.26 15.99
N LYS A 149 -4.68 -13.89 16.13
CA LYS A 149 -4.23 -12.53 16.42
C LYS A 149 -3.18 -12.12 15.40
N ASP A 150 -3.13 -10.83 15.12
CA ASP A 150 -2.12 -10.25 14.23
C ASP A 150 -1.02 -9.58 15.06
N ASP A 151 0.19 -9.51 14.49
CA ASP A 151 1.34 -8.80 15.06
C ASP A 151 1.25 -7.28 14.85
N GLU A 152 0.29 -6.82 14.05
CA GLU A 152 -0.04 -5.41 13.80
C GLU A 152 -1.50 -5.11 14.20
N PRO A 153 -1.86 -3.85 14.44
CA PRO A 153 -3.27 -3.49 14.54
C PRO A 153 -3.98 -3.70 13.19
N SER A 154 -5.13 -4.37 13.21
CA SER A 154 -5.96 -4.61 12.03
C SER A 154 -6.97 -3.47 11.88
N LEU A 155 -6.72 -2.57 10.93
CA LEU A 155 -7.57 -1.41 10.63
C LEU A 155 -8.47 -1.74 9.42
N ILE A 156 -9.74 -2.06 9.67
CA ILE A 156 -10.61 -2.71 8.69
C ILE A 156 -11.81 -1.83 8.34
N PHE A 157 -11.97 -1.59 7.04
CA PHE A 157 -13.11 -0.93 6.44
C PHE A 157 -13.99 -1.98 5.77
N HIS A 158 -15.20 -2.18 6.29
CA HIS A 158 -16.13 -3.14 5.70
C HIS A 158 -16.84 -2.52 4.51
N LEU A 159 -16.68 -3.12 3.32
CA LEU A 159 -17.16 -2.53 2.06
C LEU A 159 -18.44 -3.19 1.53
N GLY A 160 -18.86 -4.31 2.12
CA GLY A 160 -20.08 -5.01 1.74
C GLY A 160 -19.92 -5.92 0.51
N PRO A 161 -21.03 -6.35 -0.12
CA PRO A 161 -22.41 -5.96 0.18
C PRO A 161 -22.99 -6.65 1.44
N GLY A 162 -22.57 -7.89 1.74
CA GLY A 162 -23.05 -8.64 2.89
C GLY A 162 -22.64 -8.02 4.24
N LEU A 163 -23.38 -8.35 5.29
CA LEU A 163 -23.00 -8.01 6.66
C LEU A 163 -21.85 -8.91 7.15
N LYS A 164 -21.05 -8.38 8.08
CA LYS A 164 -20.00 -9.15 8.74
C LYS A 164 -20.17 -9.04 10.25
N GLU A 165 -20.03 -10.15 10.95
CA GLU A 165 -19.94 -10.18 12.40
C GLU A 165 -18.47 -10.32 12.79
N LEU A 166 -18.08 -9.64 13.86
CA LEU A 166 -16.74 -9.66 14.42
C LEU A 166 -16.82 -9.98 15.91
N TRP A 167 -15.98 -10.89 16.37
CA TRP A 167 -15.72 -11.16 17.78
C TRP A 167 -14.30 -10.75 18.10
N VAL A 168 -14.12 -9.94 19.14
CA VAL A 168 -12.80 -9.55 19.67
C VAL A 168 -12.72 -9.92 21.14
N TRP A 169 -11.68 -10.66 21.51
CA TRP A 169 -11.44 -11.04 22.89
C TRP A 169 -10.64 -9.97 23.63
N PRO A 170 -10.88 -9.78 24.94
CA PRO A 170 -10.00 -8.96 25.76
C PRO A 170 -8.59 -9.57 25.85
N ALA A 171 -7.61 -8.79 26.31
CA ALA A 171 -6.24 -9.24 26.48
C ALA A 171 -6.22 -10.38 27.50
N GLY A 172 -5.59 -11.49 27.16
CA GLY A 172 -5.62 -12.71 27.99
C GLY A 172 -6.98 -13.41 28.05
N GLY A 173 -7.96 -13.01 27.23
CA GLY A 173 -9.31 -13.59 27.21
C GLY A 173 -9.39 -15.01 26.62
N ILE A 174 -8.29 -15.55 26.10
CA ILE A 174 -8.17 -16.93 25.64
C ILE A 174 -6.94 -17.57 26.30
N GLY A 175 -7.15 -18.69 26.98
CA GLY A 175 -6.08 -19.50 27.56
C GLY A 175 -5.24 -20.17 26.48
N GLN A 176 -3.93 -20.30 26.71
CA GLN A 176 -3.01 -20.91 25.75
C GLN A 176 -3.31 -22.40 25.49
N ASP A 177 -3.95 -23.07 26.44
CA ASP A 177 -4.44 -24.45 26.36
C ASP A 177 -5.68 -24.61 25.45
N GLN A 178 -6.33 -23.51 25.08
CA GLN A 178 -7.49 -23.48 24.19
C GLN A 178 -7.12 -23.25 22.72
N LEU A 179 -5.81 -23.16 22.45
CA LEU A 179 -5.23 -22.88 21.15
C LEU A 179 -4.33 -24.05 20.75
N PHE A 180 -4.15 -24.23 19.45
CA PHE A 180 -3.16 -25.16 18.92
C PHE A 180 -2.20 -24.43 17.98
N GLU A 181 -0.99 -24.97 17.84
CA GLU A 181 0.05 -24.40 17.00
C GLU A 181 -0.24 -24.72 15.52
N ASN A 182 -0.36 -23.69 14.69
CA ASN A 182 -0.45 -23.79 13.25
C ASN A 182 0.82 -23.19 12.62
N PRO A 183 1.55 -23.93 11.75
CA PRO A 183 2.81 -23.45 11.18
C PRO A 183 2.72 -22.12 10.41
N SER A 184 1.55 -21.79 9.86
CA SER A 184 1.33 -20.62 9.02
C SER A 184 0.59 -19.47 9.72
N LEU A 185 -0.13 -19.77 10.79
CA LEU A 185 -1.02 -18.82 11.49
C LEU A 185 -0.65 -18.62 12.97
N GLY A 186 0.40 -19.29 13.44
CA GLY A 186 0.75 -19.32 14.86
C GLY A 186 -0.32 -20.04 15.67
N ARG A 187 -0.62 -19.53 16.87
CA ARG A 187 -1.60 -20.16 17.78
C ARG A 187 -3.02 -19.75 17.43
N VAL A 188 -3.83 -20.73 17.01
CA VAL A 188 -5.21 -20.52 16.55
C VAL A 188 -6.19 -21.48 17.21
N SER A 189 -7.49 -21.22 17.05
CA SER A 189 -8.56 -22.17 17.39
C SER A 189 -9.71 -22.14 16.39
N PHE A 190 -10.31 -23.30 16.17
CA PHE A 190 -11.55 -23.48 15.39
C PHE A 190 -12.73 -23.91 16.29
N ASP A 191 -12.53 -23.96 17.62
CA ASP A 191 -13.57 -24.27 18.60
C ASP A 191 -14.40 -23.02 18.93
N PHE A 192 -15.17 -22.57 17.93
CA PHE A 192 -15.90 -21.32 18.00
C PHE A 192 -16.96 -21.34 19.10
N ASP A 193 -17.79 -22.38 19.16
CA ASP A 193 -18.91 -22.47 20.11
C ASP A 193 -18.45 -22.34 21.57
N ARG A 194 -17.29 -22.91 21.90
CA ARG A 194 -16.70 -22.80 23.24
C ARG A 194 -16.18 -21.41 23.55
N LEU A 195 -15.60 -20.72 22.58
CA LEU A 195 -14.82 -19.49 22.80
C LEU A 195 -15.61 -18.20 22.59
N LEU A 196 -16.63 -18.21 21.72
CA LEU A 196 -17.44 -17.04 21.39
C LEU A 196 -18.06 -16.32 22.61
N PRO A 197 -18.52 -16.99 23.68
CA PRO A 197 -19.08 -16.31 24.85
C PRO A 197 -18.12 -15.35 25.56
N GLY A 198 -16.80 -15.55 25.42
CA GLY A 198 -15.77 -14.70 26.03
C GLY A 198 -15.41 -13.44 25.23
N ALA A 199 -16.00 -13.25 24.05
CA ALA A 199 -15.69 -12.15 23.16
C ALA A 199 -16.74 -11.05 23.16
N ARG A 200 -16.32 -9.83 22.81
CA ARG A 200 -17.23 -8.76 22.45
C ARG A 200 -17.60 -8.88 20.97
N ARG A 201 -18.90 -8.89 20.67
CA ARG A 201 -19.45 -8.98 19.31
C ARG A 201 -19.75 -7.60 18.73
N TYR A 202 -19.41 -7.41 17.46
CA TYR A 202 -19.73 -6.25 16.64
C TYR A 202 -20.39 -6.72 15.33
N THR A 203 -21.32 -5.93 14.81
CA THR A 203 -21.94 -6.16 13.50
C THR A 203 -21.56 -5.02 12.56
N LEU A 204 -20.82 -5.34 11.52
CA LEU A 204 -20.32 -4.40 10.52
C LEU A 204 -21.26 -4.37 9.32
N ARG A 205 -21.75 -3.17 9.00
CA ARG A 205 -22.48 -2.80 7.79
C ARG A 205 -21.54 -2.16 6.78
N PRO A 206 -21.86 -2.20 5.47
CA PRO A 206 -21.05 -1.53 4.46
C PRO A 206 -20.84 -0.05 4.84
N GLY A 207 -19.59 0.37 4.90
CA GLY A 207 -19.18 1.70 5.33
C GLY A 207 -18.69 1.80 6.77
N ASP A 208 -18.84 0.76 7.57
CA ASP A 208 -18.33 0.72 8.94
C ASP A 208 -16.81 0.51 8.96
N PHE A 209 -16.17 1.09 9.98
CA PHE A 209 -14.77 0.88 10.29
C PHE A 209 -14.62 0.22 11.65
N VAL A 210 -13.62 -0.66 11.77
CA VAL A 210 -13.18 -1.21 13.05
C VAL A 210 -11.65 -1.21 13.13
N CYS A 211 -11.15 -0.83 14.30
CA CYS A 211 -9.77 -1.02 14.71
C CYS A 211 -9.71 -2.22 15.66
N ILE A 212 -8.92 -3.24 15.31
CA ILE A 212 -8.60 -4.36 16.18
C ILE A 212 -7.16 -4.16 16.67
N PRO A 213 -6.92 -4.04 17.98
CA PRO A 213 -5.57 -3.82 18.49
C PRO A 213 -4.63 -4.98 18.20
N GLN A 214 -3.35 -4.65 18.08
CA GLN A 214 -2.27 -5.62 17.99
C GLN A 214 -2.40 -6.71 19.07
N GLY A 215 -2.18 -7.95 18.67
CA GLY A 215 -2.15 -9.10 19.59
C GLY A 215 -3.51 -9.51 20.16
N ARG A 216 -4.63 -8.91 19.71
CA ARG A 216 -5.96 -9.33 20.12
C ARG A 216 -6.48 -10.47 19.26
N TYR A 217 -6.95 -11.52 19.94
CA TYR A 217 -7.68 -12.57 19.28
C TYR A 217 -8.97 -12.03 18.70
N HIS A 218 -9.23 -12.39 17.45
CA HIS A 218 -10.43 -12.01 16.76
C HIS A 218 -10.88 -13.07 15.76
N LEU A 219 -12.15 -12.99 15.38
CA LEU A 219 -12.79 -13.89 14.43
C LEU A 219 -13.86 -13.12 13.67
N PHE A 220 -13.94 -13.34 12.36
CA PHE A 220 -15.02 -12.79 11.54
C PHE A 220 -15.94 -13.89 11.02
N ARG A 221 -17.23 -13.57 10.93
CA ARG A 221 -18.25 -14.35 10.22
C ARG A 221 -18.90 -13.48 9.16
N ASN A 222 -19.07 -14.00 7.95
CA ASN A 222 -19.83 -13.35 6.90
C ASN A 222 -21.26 -13.88 6.88
N ALA A 223 -22.24 -12.98 6.87
CA ALA A 223 -23.65 -13.32 6.64
C ALA A 223 -23.99 -13.48 5.14
N GLY A 224 -23.04 -13.16 4.26
CA GLY A 224 -23.13 -13.29 2.81
C GLY A 224 -21.84 -12.78 2.14
N PRO A 225 -21.75 -12.82 0.79
CA PRO A 225 -20.58 -12.34 0.07
C PRO A 225 -20.19 -10.92 0.48
N SER A 226 -18.92 -10.71 0.80
CA SER A 226 -18.44 -9.39 1.21
C SER A 226 -16.98 -9.13 0.84
N VAL A 227 -16.66 -7.84 0.78
CA VAL A 227 -15.34 -7.28 0.60
C VAL A 227 -15.01 -6.43 1.82
N PHE A 228 -13.79 -6.52 2.30
CA PHE A 228 -13.25 -5.48 3.17
C PHE A 228 -11.90 -4.99 2.63
N LEU A 229 -11.53 -3.77 3.03
CA LEU A 229 -10.20 -3.21 2.84
C LEU A 229 -9.55 -3.07 4.21
N GLY A 230 -8.35 -3.62 4.34
CA GLY A 230 -7.53 -3.53 5.54
C GLY A 230 -6.31 -2.64 5.31
N VAL A 231 -5.88 -1.99 6.38
CA VAL A 231 -4.60 -1.26 6.44
C VAL A 231 -3.74 -1.92 7.50
N THR A 232 -2.55 -2.36 7.12
CA THR A 232 -1.51 -2.83 8.05
C THR A 232 -0.47 -1.75 8.21
N LEU A 233 -0.17 -1.36 9.45
CA LEU A 233 0.94 -0.47 9.78
C LEU A 233 2.08 -1.33 10.34
N PHE A 234 3.17 -1.48 9.59
CA PHE A 234 4.25 -2.37 10.01
C PHE A 234 5.02 -1.76 11.19
N PRO A 235 5.27 -2.52 12.27
CA PRO A 235 6.07 -2.05 13.38
C PRO A 235 7.49 -1.74 12.90
N PRO A 236 8.16 -0.72 13.46
CA PRO A 236 9.54 -0.42 13.10
C PRO A 236 10.47 -1.60 13.38
N ASP A 237 11.13 -2.09 12.33
CA ASP A 237 12.19 -3.10 12.41
C ASP A 237 13.53 -2.47 12.05
N VAL A 238 14.18 -1.88 13.06
CA VAL A 238 15.47 -1.19 12.90
C VAL A 238 16.55 -2.12 12.33
N ARG A 239 16.54 -3.41 12.70
CA ARG A 239 17.55 -4.36 12.23
C ARG A 239 17.38 -4.59 10.74
N LYS A 240 16.16 -4.90 10.29
CA LYS A 240 15.85 -5.10 8.88
C LYS A 240 16.10 -3.83 8.06
N SER A 241 15.69 -2.67 8.56
CA SER A 241 15.93 -1.38 7.89
C SER A 241 17.43 -1.07 7.76
N PHE A 242 18.21 -1.25 8.83
CA PHE A 242 19.65 -1.09 8.79
C PHE A 242 20.32 -2.05 7.80
N SER A 243 20.00 -3.34 7.86
CA SER A 243 20.53 -4.33 6.92
C SER A 243 20.17 -4.01 5.47
N GLY A 244 18.92 -3.60 5.20
CA GLY A 244 18.49 -3.20 3.86
C GLY A 244 19.27 -2.00 3.34
N LEU A 245 19.40 -0.94 4.13
CA LEU A 245 20.13 0.27 3.76
C LEU A 245 21.61 0.00 3.48
N LEU A 246 22.26 -0.83 4.29
CA LEU A 246 23.65 -1.22 4.05
C LEU A 246 23.82 -2.06 2.79
N LEU A 247 22.90 -3.00 2.53
CA LEU A 247 22.94 -3.82 1.32
C LEU A 247 22.68 -2.99 0.08
N ASP A 248 21.71 -2.06 0.11
CA ASP A 248 21.42 -1.17 -1.01
C ASP A 248 22.60 -0.23 -1.30
N HIS A 249 23.29 0.25 -0.27
CA HIS A 249 24.42 1.18 -0.42
C HIS A 249 25.73 0.48 -0.83
N PHE A 250 26.10 -0.60 -0.15
CA PHE A 250 27.40 -1.26 -0.34
C PHE A 250 27.32 -2.49 -1.28
N GLY A 251 26.13 -3.00 -1.58
CA GLY A 251 25.93 -4.27 -2.29
C GLY A 251 26.64 -4.34 -3.64
N ALA A 252 26.46 -3.33 -4.50
CA ALA A 252 27.11 -3.31 -5.81
C ALA A 252 28.65 -3.35 -5.74
N ARG A 253 29.24 -2.77 -4.68
CA ARG A 253 30.69 -2.81 -4.45
C ARG A 253 31.14 -4.18 -3.97
N LEU A 254 30.34 -4.82 -3.10
CA LEU A 254 30.59 -6.19 -2.64
C LEU A 254 30.45 -7.20 -3.79
N ASP A 255 29.46 -7.02 -4.67
CA ASP A 255 29.21 -7.88 -5.82
C ASP A 255 30.27 -7.74 -6.92
N ALA A 256 30.92 -6.57 -7.02
CA ALA A 256 31.99 -6.32 -7.98
C ALA A 256 33.36 -6.86 -7.52
N ALA A 257 33.48 -7.33 -6.28
CA ALA A 257 34.72 -7.89 -5.76
C ALA A 257 34.98 -9.30 -6.32
N ASP A 258 36.26 -9.68 -6.38
CA ASP A 258 36.64 -11.05 -6.71
C ASP A 258 36.05 -12.06 -5.71
N GLU A 259 35.77 -13.27 -6.17
CA GLU A 259 35.22 -14.33 -5.33
C GLU A 259 36.13 -14.61 -4.12
N PRO A 260 35.64 -14.40 -2.87
CA PRO A 260 36.45 -14.57 -1.68
C PRO A 260 36.74 -16.06 -1.44
N ARG A 261 38.01 -16.40 -1.18
CA ARG A 261 38.45 -17.81 -1.00
C ARG A 261 38.55 -18.23 0.46
N SER A 262 38.41 -17.28 1.39
CA SER A 262 38.53 -17.48 2.82
C SER A 262 37.70 -16.47 3.61
N PHE A 263 37.45 -16.77 4.89
CA PHE A 263 36.82 -15.80 5.80
C PHE A 263 37.67 -14.54 6.02
N ASP A 264 38.99 -14.63 5.89
CA ASP A 264 39.88 -13.47 5.97
C ASP A 264 39.71 -12.55 4.75
N ASP A 265 39.44 -13.10 3.57
CA ASP A 265 39.13 -12.32 2.37
C ASP A 265 37.78 -11.60 2.52
N VAL A 266 36.76 -12.29 3.04
CA VAL A 266 35.46 -11.68 3.36
C VAL A 266 35.63 -10.56 4.38
N ARG A 267 36.38 -10.81 5.47
CA ARG A 267 36.65 -9.81 6.50
C ARG A 267 37.35 -8.59 5.90
N ARG A 268 38.39 -8.79 5.09
CA ARG A 268 39.14 -7.70 4.43
C ARG A 268 38.22 -6.89 3.53
N LEU A 269 37.47 -7.54 2.65
CA LEU A 269 36.53 -6.89 1.74
C LEU A 269 35.50 -6.02 2.47
N VAL A 270 34.86 -6.58 3.51
CA VAL A 270 33.85 -5.84 4.29
C VAL A 270 34.49 -4.67 5.03
N VAL A 271 35.62 -4.88 5.71
CA VAL A 271 36.30 -3.83 6.47
C VAL A 271 36.79 -2.72 5.54
N ASP A 272 37.42 -3.04 4.41
CA ASP A 272 37.92 -2.06 3.44
C ASP A 272 36.77 -1.25 2.83
N THR A 273 35.63 -1.90 2.55
CA THR A 273 34.42 -1.25 2.05
C THR A 273 33.87 -0.24 3.06
N LEU A 274 33.85 -0.59 4.35
CA LEU A 274 33.39 0.30 5.42
C LEU A 274 34.38 1.44 5.73
N HIS A 275 35.67 1.26 5.45
CA HIS A 275 36.70 2.28 5.66
C HIS A 275 36.86 3.24 4.48
N ASP A 276 36.21 2.99 3.34
CA ASP A 276 36.21 3.91 2.20
C ASP A 276 35.47 5.22 2.57
N PRO A 277 36.16 6.37 2.69
CA PRO A 277 35.55 7.61 3.16
C PRO A 277 34.49 8.14 2.18
N GLY A 278 34.66 7.90 0.88
CA GLY A 278 33.73 8.35 -0.15
C GLY A 278 32.43 7.57 -0.11
N ALA A 279 32.51 6.24 0.05
CA ALA A 279 31.34 5.40 0.24
C ALA A 279 30.59 5.79 1.53
N LEU A 280 31.30 5.89 2.66
CA LEU A 280 30.66 6.26 3.92
C LEU A 280 30.00 7.65 3.88
N ALA A 281 30.61 8.63 3.19
CA ALA A 281 30.02 9.96 3.02
C ALA A 281 28.71 9.92 2.21
N ALA A 282 28.59 9.04 1.21
CA ALA A 282 27.40 8.88 0.39
C ALA A 282 26.27 8.05 1.05
N LEU A 283 26.53 7.45 2.23
CA LEU A 283 25.52 6.67 2.94
C LEU A 283 24.33 7.54 3.39
N SER A 284 24.58 8.78 3.83
CA SER A 284 23.50 9.70 4.22
C SER A 284 22.56 9.98 3.06
N GLU A 285 23.11 10.27 1.87
CA GLU A 285 22.33 10.47 0.65
C GLU A 285 21.48 9.23 0.32
N THR A 286 22.04 8.03 0.49
CA THR A 286 21.29 6.78 0.25
C THR A 286 20.11 6.62 1.22
N ILE A 287 20.32 6.97 2.49
CA ILE A 287 19.26 6.97 3.51
C ILE A 287 18.18 7.99 3.16
N ASP A 288 18.56 9.20 2.77
CA ASP A 288 17.63 10.27 2.41
C ASP A 288 16.80 9.91 1.17
N VAL A 289 17.42 9.32 0.15
CA VAL A 289 16.74 8.79 -1.05
C VAL A 289 15.78 7.66 -0.68
N ALA A 290 16.21 6.72 0.18
CA ALA A 290 15.35 5.63 0.64
C ALA A 290 14.13 6.16 1.42
N ALA A 291 14.32 7.16 2.27
CA ALA A 291 13.25 7.82 3.00
C ALA A 291 12.29 8.57 2.06
N ALA A 292 12.82 9.32 1.09
CA ALA A 292 12.02 10.00 0.06
C ALA A 292 11.20 9.01 -0.77
N LYS A 293 11.74 7.83 -1.09
CA LYS A 293 10.98 6.77 -1.77
C LYS A 293 9.78 6.31 -0.96
N GLN A 294 9.96 6.09 0.34
CA GLN A 294 8.87 5.70 1.23
C GLN A 294 7.83 6.81 1.33
N ARG A 295 8.24 8.05 1.64
CA ARG A 295 7.31 9.18 1.82
C ARG A 295 6.51 9.49 0.55
N THR A 296 7.18 9.54 -0.60
CA THR A 296 6.52 9.84 -1.88
C THR A 296 5.59 8.72 -2.35
N ALA A 297 5.85 7.46 -1.98
CA ALA A 297 4.92 6.35 -2.19
C ALA A 297 3.80 6.28 -1.13
N GLY A 298 3.77 7.20 -0.16
CA GLY A 298 2.78 7.19 0.92
C GLY A 298 3.01 6.08 1.95
N TYR A 299 4.26 5.63 2.10
CA TYR A 299 4.70 4.47 2.88
C TYR A 299 4.14 3.12 2.38
N LEU A 300 3.55 3.13 1.19
CA LEU A 300 3.07 1.93 0.52
C LEU A 300 4.11 1.47 -0.49
N ARG A 301 3.90 0.29 -1.06
CA ARG A 301 4.75 -0.14 -2.17
C ARG A 301 4.56 0.78 -3.37
N ALA A 302 5.67 1.11 -4.02
CA ALA A 302 5.66 1.85 -5.27
C ALA A 302 4.74 1.16 -6.32
N PRO A 303 4.01 1.94 -7.14
CA PRO A 303 3.13 1.38 -8.15
C PRO A 303 3.85 0.39 -9.09
N LYS A 304 3.16 -0.71 -9.39
CA LYS A 304 3.62 -1.72 -10.35
C LYS A 304 3.59 -1.16 -11.75
N THR A 305 4.43 -1.69 -12.64
CA THR A 305 4.51 -1.24 -14.04
C THR A 305 3.15 -1.28 -14.74
N ALA A 306 2.32 -2.29 -14.44
CA ALA A 306 0.97 -2.42 -15.00
C ALA A 306 -0.03 -1.34 -14.55
N ALA A 307 0.27 -0.62 -13.46
CA ALA A 307 -0.55 0.49 -12.97
C ALA A 307 -0.11 1.84 -13.56
N LEU A 308 1.10 1.91 -14.13
CA LEU A 308 1.66 3.17 -14.65
C LEU A 308 0.91 3.62 -15.90
N ARG A 309 0.83 4.93 -16.10
CA ARG A 309 0.22 5.47 -17.32
C ARG A 309 1.14 5.22 -18.52
N ILE A 310 0.52 5.13 -19.68
CA ILE A 310 1.19 5.05 -20.97
C ILE A 310 1.08 6.43 -21.65
N GLY A 311 2.07 6.77 -22.48
CA GLY A 311 2.06 8.00 -23.26
C GLY A 311 2.58 9.24 -22.51
N ALA A 312 2.20 10.40 -23.04
CA ALA A 312 2.54 11.73 -22.56
C ALA A 312 1.32 12.38 -21.87
N PRO A 313 1.50 13.38 -20.99
CA PRO A 313 0.38 14.13 -20.42
C PRO A 313 -0.39 14.89 -21.53
N PRO A 314 -1.71 15.11 -21.36
CA PRO A 314 -2.48 15.92 -22.30
C PRO A 314 -1.97 17.38 -22.33
N ALA A 315 -1.85 17.96 -23.53
CA ALA A 315 -1.21 19.26 -23.73
C ALA A 315 -1.90 20.41 -22.97
N ASP A 316 -3.23 20.49 -23.05
CA ASP A 316 -4.02 21.64 -22.58
C ASP A 316 -4.83 21.33 -21.31
N ALA A 317 -4.54 20.23 -20.63
CA ALA A 317 -5.28 19.87 -19.43
C ALA A 317 -4.69 20.54 -18.18
N PRO A 318 -5.54 21.05 -17.27
CA PRO A 318 -5.06 21.42 -15.94
C PRO A 318 -4.52 20.17 -15.25
N LEU A 319 -3.38 20.34 -14.58
CA LEU A 319 -2.67 19.33 -13.83
C LEU A 319 -2.62 19.72 -12.37
N VAL A 320 -2.58 18.72 -11.51
CA VAL A 320 -2.36 18.85 -10.07
C VAL A 320 -1.39 17.77 -9.62
N TRP A 321 -0.72 17.97 -8.50
CA TRP A 321 -0.08 16.87 -7.79
C TRP A 321 -1.14 15.85 -7.35
N ALA A 322 -0.86 14.55 -7.53
CA ALA A 322 -1.81 13.50 -7.19
C ALA A 322 -2.16 13.48 -5.69
N TYR A 323 -1.22 13.91 -4.84
CA TYR A 323 -1.39 14.18 -3.41
C TYR A 323 -0.20 14.99 -2.89
N ALA A 324 -0.35 15.59 -1.70
CA ALA A 324 0.72 16.35 -1.05
C ALA A 324 1.95 15.45 -0.76
N GLY A 325 3.13 15.92 -1.17
CA GLY A 325 4.39 15.17 -1.02
C GLY A 325 4.49 13.93 -1.91
N VAL A 326 3.80 13.90 -3.06
CA VAL A 326 3.94 12.85 -4.07
C VAL A 326 5.30 12.90 -4.79
N VAL A 327 5.96 14.04 -4.72
CA VAL A 327 7.31 14.28 -5.23
C VAL A 327 8.17 14.89 -4.12
N GLU A 328 9.41 14.45 -4.03
CA GLU A 328 10.46 15.01 -3.17
C GLU A 328 11.76 15.11 -3.95
N CYS A 329 12.63 16.04 -3.57
CA CYS A 329 13.98 16.17 -4.12
C CYS A 329 15.00 15.87 -3.03
N VAL A 330 16.02 15.08 -3.36
CA VAL A 330 17.19 14.81 -2.52
C VAL A 330 18.43 15.28 -3.27
N ALA A 331 19.12 16.29 -2.72
CA ALA A 331 20.38 16.78 -3.26
C ALA A 331 21.54 15.95 -2.70
N GLY A 332 22.26 15.27 -3.58
CA GLY A 332 23.54 14.63 -3.29
C GLY A 332 24.72 15.52 -3.65
N ALA A 333 25.94 15.02 -3.42
CA ALA A 333 27.17 15.77 -3.70
C ALA A 333 27.38 16.03 -5.21
N ASP A 334 27.13 14.99 -6.02
CA ASP A 334 27.37 15.02 -7.47
C ASP A 334 26.11 14.73 -8.29
N ARG A 335 24.96 14.52 -7.64
CA ARG A 335 23.69 14.13 -8.25
C ARG A 335 22.52 14.76 -7.52
N THR A 336 21.44 14.99 -8.23
CA THR A 336 20.15 15.33 -7.65
C THR A 336 19.15 14.23 -7.98
N HIS A 337 18.36 13.83 -6.99
CA HIS A 337 17.35 12.79 -7.12
C HIS A 337 15.96 13.40 -6.97
N LEU A 338 15.18 13.39 -8.05
CA LEU A 338 13.75 13.67 -7.98
C LEU A 338 13.01 12.35 -7.78
N VAL A 339 12.40 12.18 -6.62
CA VAL A 339 11.70 10.95 -6.25
C VAL A 339 10.20 11.19 -6.37
N ALA A 340 9.51 10.32 -7.10
CA ALA A 340 8.08 10.38 -7.29
C ALA A 340 7.46 9.00 -7.14
N ARG A 341 6.48 8.85 -6.23
CA ARG A 341 5.82 7.57 -5.93
C ARG A 341 6.79 6.41 -5.71
N GLY A 342 7.89 6.66 -5.00
CA GLY A 342 8.90 5.63 -4.68
C GLY A 342 9.88 5.29 -5.80
N ARG A 343 9.93 6.07 -6.88
CA ARG A 343 10.85 5.87 -8.02
C ARG A 343 11.64 7.14 -8.29
N GLU A 344 12.90 6.97 -8.69
CA GLU A 344 13.85 8.07 -8.87
C GLU A 344 13.95 8.49 -10.34
N ILE A 345 14.18 9.79 -10.53
CA ILE A 345 14.68 10.42 -11.74
C ILE A 345 15.99 11.12 -11.31
N VAL A 346 17.12 10.66 -11.85
CA VAL A 346 18.44 11.10 -11.40
C VAL A 346 19.04 12.09 -12.38
N PHE A 347 19.55 13.20 -11.87
CA PHE A 347 20.28 14.21 -12.61
C PHE A 347 21.77 14.17 -12.25
N GLY A 348 22.63 14.44 -13.22
CA GLY A 348 24.04 14.70 -12.95
C GLY A 348 24.24 16.13 -12.48
N GLY A 349 24.98 16.31 -11.38
CA GLY A 349 25.21 17.60 -10.74
C GLY A 349 24.06 18.06 -9.85
N ALA A 350 24.20 19.26 -9.29
CA ALA A 350 23.20 19.92 -8.47
C ALA A 350 22.15 20.62 -9.35
N VAL A 351 20.89 20.23 -9.18
CA VAL A 351 19.72 20.83 -9.84
C VAL A 351 18.80 21.36 -8.75
N ASN A 352 18.44 22.64 -8.78
CA ASN A 352 17.48 23.20 -7.82
C ASN A 352 16.06 22.97 -8.34
N LEU A 353 15.24 22.18 -7.63
CA LEU A 353 13.87 21.88 -8.02
C LEU A 353 12.82 22.49 -7.08
N ASP A 354 13.20 23.48 -6.28
CA ASP A 354 12.31 24.09 -5.27
C ASP A 354 11.08 24.73 -5.92
N GLU A 355 11.23 25.44 -7.04
CA GLU A 355 10.11 26.04 -7.77
C GLU A 355 9.15 24.99 -8.34
N LEU A 356 9.68 23.85 -8.81
CA LEU A 356 8.86 22.71 -9.23
C LEU A 356 8.05 22.16 -8.06
N LEU A 357 8.70 21.93 -6.91
CA LEU A 357 8.05 21.39 -5.72
C LEU A 357 7.06 22.37 -5.09
N ALA A 358 7.25 23.67 -5.31
CA ALA A 358 6.39 24.74 -4.80
C ALA A 358 5.11 24.96 -5.64
N LEU A 359 4.98 24.31 -6.81
CA LEU A 359 3.72 24.32 -7.56
C LEU A 359 2.59 23.75 -6.69
N ASP A 360 1.52 24.53 -6.54
CA ASP A 360 0.32 24.16 -5.78
C ASP A 360 -0.93 24.56 -6.57
N GLY A 361 -2.06 23.94 -6.24
CA GLY A 361 -3.30 24.10 -7.00
C GLY A 361 -3.20 23.49 -8.40
N GLU A 362 -3.94 24.09 -9.35
CA GLU A 362 -3.92 23.68 -10.75
C GLU A 362 -2.83 24.43 -11.52
N PHE A 363 -2.05 23.69 -12.30
CA PHE A 363 -0.98 24.20 -13.16
C PHE A 363 -1.00 23.50 -14.52
N THR A 364 -0.27 24.01 -15.50
CA THR A 364 -0.21 23.49 -16.86
C THR A 364 1.16 22.90 -17.19
N LEU A 365 1.29 22.30 -18.38
CA LEU A 365 2.60 21.87 -18.88
C LEU A 365 3.54 23.06 -19.14
N ASN A 366 3.01 24.23 -19.47
CA ASN A 366 3.82 25.44 -19.66
C ASN A 366 4.39 25.93 -18.32
N ASP A 367 3.62 25.83 -17.24
CA ASP A 367 4.10 26.18 -15.90
C ASP A 367 5.21 25.21 -15.46
N LEU A 368 5.06 23.91 -15.73
CA LEU A 368 6.11 22.91 -15.49
C LEU A 368 7.37 23.18 -16.32
N ASP A 369 7.24 23.52 -17.60
CA ASP A 369 8.38 23.87 -18.45
C ASP A 369 9.09 25.14 -17.94
N ALA A 370 8.32 26.16 -17.53
CA ALA A 370 8.83 27.42 -17.04
C ALA A 370 9.68 27.27 -15.76
N VAL A 371 9.28 26.42 -14.81
CA VAL A 371 10.06 26.17 -13.58
C VAL A 371 11.24 25.23 -13.80
N LEU A 372 11.22 24.41 -14.86
CA LEU A 372 12.32 23.51 -15.21
C LEU A 372 13.37 24.18 -16.10
N ALA A 373 12.99 25.12 -16.96
CA ALA A 373 13.87 25.79 -17.92
C ALA A 373 15.12 26.46 -17.31
N PRO A 374 15.06 27.11 -16.13
CA PRO A 374 16.25 27.69 -15.50
C PRO A 374 17.28 26.64 -15.05
N GLN A 375 16.86 25.39 -14.92
CA GLN A 375 17.63 24.30 -14.29
C GLN A 375 18.08 23.25 -15.31
N LEU A 376 17.31 23.11 -16.39
CA LEU A 376 17.51 22.14 -17.46
C LEU A 376 17.37 22.88 -18.80
N ASP A 377 18.50 23.24 -19.40
CA ASP A 377 18.60 23.96 -20.66
C ASP A 377 18.07 23.16 -21.86
N ASP A 378 18.24 21.83 -21.82
CA ASP A 378 17.75 20.89 -22.83
C ASP A 378 16.23 20.62 -22.72
N GLU A 379 15.49 20.96 -23.77
CA GLU A 379 14.05 20.74 -23.88
C GLU A 379 13.67 19.25 -23.79
N ASP A 380 14.50 18.36 -24.36
CA ASP A 380 14.22 16.93 -24.32
C ASP A 380 14.34 16.37 -22.90
N ARG A 381 15.27 16.92 -22.09
CA ARG A 381 15.38 16.58 -20.66
C ARG A 381 14.17 17.06 -19.88
N ARG A 382 13.69 18.30 -20.09
CA ARG A 382 12.48 18.81 -19.41
C ARG A 382 11.27 17.95 -19.75
N ARG A 383 11.10 17.64 -21.03
CA ARG A 383 10.03 16.75 -21.51
C ARG A 383 10.15 15.34 -20.92
N HIS A 384 11.36 14.81 -20.74
CA HIS A 384 11.57 13.54 -20.07
C HIS A 384 11.10 13.55 -18.62
N VAL A 385 11.44 14.59 -17.84
CA VAL A 385 11.00 14.74 -16.45
C VAL A 385 9.48 14.79 -16.36
N VAL A 386 8.85 15.63 -17.16
CA VAL A 386 7.38 15.78 -17.20
C VAL A 386 6.69 14.46 -17.58
N ASN A 387 7.18 13.77 -18.60
CA ASN A 387 6.67 12.47 -19.00
C ASN A 387 6.85 11.41 -17.90
N ALA A 388 7.98 11.42 -17.19
CA ALA A 388 8.22 10.51 -16.08
C ALA A 388 7.23 10.78 -14.95
N LEU A 389 7.05 12.02 -14.50
CA LEU A 389 6.08 12.40 -13.47
C LEU A 389 4.64 12.02 -13.85
N TRP A 390 4.27 12.18 -15.13
CA TRP A 390 2.97 11.75 -15.65
C TRP A 390 2.79 10.23 -15.60
N ARG A 391 3.76 9.47 -16.14
CA ARG A 391 3.72 8.00 -16.20
C ARG A 391 3.69 7.38 -14.82
N LEU A 392 4.46 7.94 -13.90
CA LEU A 392 4.49 7.55 -12.49
C LEU A 392 3.17 7.83 -11.77
N GLY A 393 2.30 8.68 -12.33
CA GLY A 393 1.06 9.10 -11.70
C GLY A 393 1.27 10.13 -10.59
N ALA A 394 2.41 10.83 -10.59
CA ALA A 394 2.67 11.95 -9.70
C ALA A 394 1.82 13.17 -10.07
N LEU A 395 1.61 13.37 -11.38
CA LEU A 395 0.66 14.33 -11.92
C LEU A 395 -0.73 13.68 -12.04
N SER A 396 -1.79 14.44 -11.84
CA SER A 396 -3.17 14.04 -12.13
C SER A 396 -3.89 15.15 -12.87
N LEU A 397 -4.96 14.80 -13.59
CA LEU A 397 -5.81 15.82 -14.19
C LEU A 397 -6.52 16.59 -13.08
N GLY A 398 -6.47 17.92 -13.16
CA GLY A 398 -7.23 18.82 -12.30
C GLY A 398 -8.72 18.54 -12.41
N ARG A 399 -9.43 18.77 -11.31
CA ARG A 399 -10.88 18.60 -11.26
C ARG A 399 -11.52 19.97 -11.17
N ALA A 400 -12.48 20.23 -12.06
CA ALA A 400 -13.55 21.19 -11.81
C ALA A 400 -14.13 20.95 -10.38
N PRO A 401 -14.41 22.02 -9.63
CA PRO A 401 -14.65 21.92 -8.19
C PRO A 401 -15.95 21.18 -7.90
N SER A 402 -15.89 19.98 -7.33
CA SER A 402 -16.85 19.53 -6.31
C SER A 402 -16.42 18.22 -5.63
N SER A 403 -16.72 18.20 -4.34
CA SER A 403 -16.53 17.15 -3.36
C SER A 403 -17.18 15.80 -3.75
N ALA A 404 -16.37 14.86 -4.21
CA ALA A 404 -16.62 13.42 -4.14
C ALA A 404 -15.32 12.74 -4.59
N LEU A 405 -14.96 11.57 -4.09
CA LEU A 405 -13.87 10.76 -4.66
C LEU A 405 -13.95 10.74 -6.20
N PRO A 406 -12.84 10.71 -6.97
CA PRO A 406 -12.81 10.58 -8.43
C PRO A 406 -13.88 9.64 -8.97
N THR A 407 -15.04 10.20 -9.36
CA THR A 407 -16.00 9.55 -10.22
C THR A 407 -15.27 9.22 -11.50
N THR A 408 -15.13 7.93 -11.68
CA THR A 408 -14.55 7.16 -12.77
C THR A 408 -15.13 7.61 -14.10
N ARG A 409 -14.34 8.39 -14.87
CA ARG A 409 -14.26 8.30 -16.35
C ARG A 409 -13.15 9.21 -16.90
N ALA A 410 -12.99 10.43 -16.38
CA ALA A 410 -12.04 11.38 -16.96
C ALA A 410 -10.55 11.04 -16.69
N ALA A 411 -10.23 10.42 -15.55
CA ALA A 411 -8.84 10.04 -15.22
C ALA A 411 -8.42 8.65 -15.73
N CYS A 412 -9.37 7.80 -16.15
CA CYS A 412 -9.09 6.44 -16.63
C CYS A 412 -9.08 6.31 -18.16
N ALA A 413 -9.56 7.33 -18.89
CA ALA A 413 -9.53 7.34 -20.36
C ALA A 413 -8.12 7.47 -20.95
N ALA A 414 -7.09 7.69 -20.12
CA ALA A 414 -5.67 7.72 -20.53
C ALA A 414 -4.93 6.40 -20.29
N SER A 415 -5.64 5.32 -19.93
CA SER A 415 -5.07 3.98 -19.68
C SER A 415 -5.57 2.91 -20.67
N ALA A 416 -6.19 3.33 -21.79
CA ALA A 416 -6.57 2.44 -22.89
C ALA A 416 -5.54 2.55 -24.03
#